data_AF-A0A1L8D8N8-F1
#
_entry.id   AF-A0A1L8D8N8-F1
#
_cell.length_a   1.000
_cell.length_b   1.000
_cell.length_c   1.000
_cell.angle_alpha   90.00
_cell.angle_beta   90.00
_cell.angle_gamma   90.00
#
_symmetry.space_group_name_H-M   'P 1'
#
loop_
_entity.id
_entity.type
_entity.pdbx_description
1 polymer ?
#
loop_
_entity_poly.entity_id
_entity_poly.type
_entity_poly.pdbx_seq_one_letter_code
_entity_poly.pdbx_strand_id
1 'polypeptide(L)'
;YAVKELARLKKCLGLIDEKGNEISKDIKDIATVRDAKTMRKKKNAMQVDGENEPEASEETSTKKVKNVAIVNEKTNVEHVYNAKTMKDQFGNYPVWYKRRLEKKKKHKKGSDNGAKSRRARKRNLFTIADP
;
A
#
# COMPACT_ATOMS: atom_id res chain seq x y z
N TYR A 1 27.71 22.29 -28.96
CA TYR A 1 27.75 21.12 -28.06
C TYR A 1 26.37 20.61 -27.65
N ALA A 2 25.43 21.48 -27.24
CA ALA A 2 24.12 21.07 -26.72
C ALA A 2 23.28 20.16 -27.66
N VAL A 3 23.25 20.42 -28.97
CA VAL A 3 22.38 19.67 -29.91
C VAL A 3 22.79 18.20 -30.08
N LYS A 4 24.11 17.93 -30.14
CA LYS A 4 24.64 16.58 -30.29
C LYS A 4 24.45 15.76 -29.01
N GLU A 5 24.70 16.37 -27.86
CA GLU A 5 24.48 15.74 -26.55
C GLU A 5 23.00 15.45 -26.31
N LEU A 6 22.11 16.37 -26.67
CA LEU A 6 20.67 16.19 -26.53
C LEU A 6 20.18 15.02 -27.40
N ALA A 7 20.65 14.92 -28.65
CA ALA A 7 20.34 13.79 -29.51
C ALA A 7 20.84 12.46 -28.92
N ARG A 8 22.06 12.45 -28.36
CA ARG A 8 22.63 11.26 -27.69
C ARG A 8 21.79 10.83 -26.48
N LEU A 9 21.40 11.78 -25.62
CA LEU A 9 20.57 11.51 -24.45
C LEU A 9 19.18 10.98 -24.84
N LYS A 10 18.54 11.58 -25.85
CA LYS A 10 17.24 11.11 -26.35
C LYS A 10 17.32 9.70 -26.95
N LYS A 11 18.43 9.36 -27.62
CA LYS A 11 18.71 8.00 -28.12
C LYS A 11 18.91 7.01 -26.97
N CYS A 12 19.74 7.35 -25.97
CA CYS A 12 19.97 6.49 -24.80
C CYS A 12 18.69 6.21 -24.00
N LEU A 13 17.77 7.18 -23.93
CA LEU A 13 16.49 7.03 -23.25
C LEU A 13 15.43 6.30 -24.08
N GLY A 14 15.75 5.91 -25.32
CA GLY A 14 14.82 5.21 -26.21
C GLY A 14 13.64 6.06 -26.69
N LEU A 15 13.79 7.39 -26.71
CA LEU A 15 12.75 8.31 -27.21
C LEU A 15 12.82 8.50 -28.73
N ILE A 16 13.98 8.20 -29.31
CA ILE A 16 14.28 8.37 -30.71
C ILE A 16 14.95 7.09 -31.24
N ASP A 17 14.52 6.64 -32.43
CA ASP A 17 15.13 5.52 -33.16
C ASP A 17 16.54 5.86 -33.67
N GLU A 18 17.28 4.84 -34.13
CA GLU A 18 18.61 5.02 -34.74
C GLU A 18 18.61 5.98 -35.94
N LYS A 19 17.44 6.21 -36.55
CA LYS A 19 17.20 7.08 -37.69
C LYS A 19 16.73 8.50 -37.33
N GLY A 20 16.60 8.84 -36.04
CA GLY A 20 16.20 10.18 -35.61
C GLY A 20 14.68 10.41 -35.48
N ASN A 21 13.87 9.35 -35.64
CA ASN A 21 12.41 9.45 -35.55
C ASN A 21 11.92 9.35 -34.10
N GLU A 22 10.99 10.22 -33.71
CA GLU A 22 10.40 10.22 -32.36
C GLU A 22 9.38 9.08 -32.18
N ILE A 23 9.75 8.08 -31.40
CA ILE A 23 8.92 6.91 -31.05
C ILE A 23 7.76 7.32 -30.11
N SER A 24 7.91 8.46 -29.42
CA SER A 24 6.95 8.94 -28.42
C SER A 24 5.59 9.43 -28.94
N LYS A 25 5.34 9.39 -30.26
CA LYS A 25 4.07 9.85 -30.85
C LYS A 25 2.92 8.88 -30.53
N ASP A 26 3.14 7.57 -30.67
CA ASP A 26 2.11 6.55 -30.46
C ASP A 26 1.73 6.37 -28.97
N ILE A 27 2.67 6.66 -28.06
CA ILE A 27 2.45 6.56 -26.61
C ILE A 27 1.50 7.66 -26.11
N LYS A 28 1.48 8.85 -26.76
CA LYS A 28 0.63 9.98 -26.34
C LYS A 28 -0.86 9.70 -26.52
N ASP A 29 -1.23 8.91 -27.52
CA ASP A 29 -2.62 8.56 -27.80
C ASP A 29 -3.13 7.45 -26.86
N ILE A 30 -2.24 6.61 -26.32
CA ILE A 30 -2.58 5.48 -25.44
C ILE A 30 -2.51 5.87 -23.96
N ALA A 31 -1.58 6.76 -23.58
CA ALA A 31 -1.30 7.07 -22.19
C ALA A 31 -1.20 8.58 -21.93
N THR A 32 -2.02 9.07 -21.00
CA THR A 32 -1.89 10.45 -20.51
C THR A 32 -0.72 10.55 -19.53
N VAL A 33 0.40 11.10 -19.97
CA VAL A 33 1.53 11.40 -19.08
C VAL A 33 1.13 12.55 -18.16
N ARG A 34 1.03 12.27 -16.86
CA ARG A 34 0.70 13.25 -15.82
C ARG A 34 1.97 13.64 -15.08
N ASP A 35 2.22 14.95 -14.98
CA ASP A 35 3.33 15.48 -14.21
C ASP A 35 3.27 15.08 -12.72
N ALA A 36 4.42 14.78 -12.13
CA ALA A 36 4.53 14.41 -10.71
C ALA A 36 3.93 15.48 -9.76
N LYS A 37 4.00 16.77 -10.13
CA LYS A 37 3.37 17.87 -9.39
C LYS A 37 1.84 17.80 -9.45
N THR A 38 1.28 17.40 -10.60
CA THR A 38 -0.18 17.22 -10.76
C THR A 38 -0.67 15.96 -10.05
N MET A 39 0.15 14.91 -9.98
CA MET A 39 -0.12 13.72 -9.19
C MET A 39 -0.11 14.02 -7.69
N ARG A 40 0.85 14.82 -7.21
CA ARG A 40 0.91 15.30 -5.81
C ARG A 40 -0.28 16.21 -5.47
N LYS A 41 -0.61 17.16 -6.33
CA LYS A 41 -1.78 18.03 -6.13
C LYS A 41 -3.10 17.27 -6.14
N LYS A 42 -3.25 16.25 -7.00
CA LYS A 42 -4.44 15.36 -6.98
C LYS A 42 -4.45 14.43 -5.78
N LYS A 43 -3.30 13.95 -5.30
CA LYS A 43 -3.22 13.24 -4.03
C LYS A 43 -3.66 14.15 -2.88
N ASN A 44 -3.29 15.42 -2.90
CA ASN A 44 -3.70 16.43 -1.91
C ASN A 44 -5.16 16.89 -2.09
N ALA A 45 -5.71 16.89 -3.31
CA ALA A 45 -7.09 17.29 -3.60
C ALA A 45 -8.10 16.14 -3.51
N MET A 46 -7.66 14.89 -3.66
CA MET A 46 -8.39 13.69 -3.20
C MET A 46 -8.15 13.41 -1.72
N GLN A 47 -7.17 14.08 -1.09
CA GLN A 47 -7.06 14.29 0.36
C GLN A 47 -7.87 15.53 0.77
N VAL A 48 -9.16 15.53 0.45
CA VAL A 48 -10.17 16.18 1.27
C VAL A 48 -10.76 15.02 2.08
N ASP A 49 -10.45 14.77 3.36
CA ASP A 49 -9.82 15.58 4.39
C ASP A 49 -8.92 14.71 5.31
N GLY A 50 -7.84 15.31 5.77
CA GLY A 50 -7.18 14.96 7.03
C GLY A 50 -5.95 14.07 6.87
N GLU A 51 -4.78 14.70 6.86
CA GLU A 51 -3.57 14.25 7.54
C GLU A 51 -2.50 15.34 7.47
N ASN A 52 -2.48 16.21 8.47
CA ASN A 52 -1.23 16.74 9.01
C ASN A 52 -1.17 16.18 10.44
N GLU A 53 -0.37 15.14 10.64
CA GLU A 53 0.05 14.73 11.99
C GLU A 53 1.07 15.77 12.48
N PRO A 54 0.98 16.15 13.76
CA PRO A 54 2.10 15.78 14.60
C PRO A 54 1.67 15.15 15.92
N GLU A 55 2.44 14.13 16.27
CA GLU A 55 2.91 13.76 17.61
C GLU A 55 1.86 13.38 18.67
N ALA A 56 1.91 12.09 19.00
CA ALA A 56 1.97 11.57 20.37
C ALA A 56 1.38 12.47 21.47
N SER A 57 0.06 12.40 21.63
CA SER A 57 -0.58 12.62 22.94
C SER A 57 -1.72 11.61 23.08
N GLU A 58 -1.60 10.76 24.09
CA GLU A 58 -2.71 10.01 24.64
C GLU A 58 -3.73 11.02 25.16
N GLU A 59 -4.89 11.14 24.51
CA GLU A 59 -6.13 11.54 25.18
C GLU A 59 -7.32 11.38 24.21
N THR A 60 -8.27 10.56 24.66
CA THR A 60 -9.66 10.39 24.25
C THR A 60 -10.25 11.47 23.35
N SER A 61 -10.05 11.31 22.04
CA SER A 61 -10.83 12.02 21.02
C SER A 61 -11.47 11.00 20.09
N THR A 62 -12.79 11.05 19.99
CA THR A 62 -13.62 10.19 19.14
C THR A 62 -13.27 10.42 17.66
N LYS A 63 -12.19 9.76 17.19
CA LYS A 63 -11.77 9.77 15.78
C LYS A 63 -12.99 9.41 14.93
N LYS A 64 -13.49 10.40 14.16
CA LYS A 64 -14.62 10.23 13.23
C LYS A 64 -14.32 9.02 12.36
N VAL A 65 -15.11 7.97 12.54
CA VAL A 65 -14.95 6.71 11.82
C VAL A 65 -15.33 6.96 10.37
N LYS A 66 -14.36 6.83 9.46
CA LYS A 66 -14.59 6.94 8.01
C LYS A 66 -15.40 5.72 7.56
N ASN A 67 -16.50 5.95 6.85
CA ASN A 67 -17.36 4.89 6.31
C ASN A 67 -17.29 4.89 4.78
N VAL A 68 -17.43 3.71 4.16
CA VAL A 68 -17.38 3.50 2.71
C VAL A 68 -18.64 2.76 2.30
N ALA A 69 -19.46 3.37 1.43
CA ALA A 69 -20.62 2.71 0.85
C ALA A 69 -20.21 1.92 -0.41
N ILE A 70 -20.67 0.67 -0.51
CA ILE A 70 -20.47 -0.19 -1.67
C ILE A 70 -21.83 -0.77 -2.05
N VAL A 71 -22.23 -0.55 -3.30
CA VAL A 71 -23.46 -1.12 -3.87
C VAL A 71 -23.12 -2.43 -4.57
N ASN A 72 -23.85 -3.50 -4.24
CA ASN A 72 -23.72 -4.76 -4.97
C ASN A 72 -24.56 -4.70 -6.25
N GLU A 73 -23.90 -4.72 -7.42
CA GLU A 73 -24.54 -4.65 -8.74
C GLU A 73 -25.61 -5.73 -8.97
N LYS A 74 -25.50 -6.89 -8.30
CA LYS A 74 -26.43 -8.02 -8.51
C LYS A 74 -27.68 -7.95 -7.66
N THR A 75 -27.55 -7.45 -6.43
CA THR A 75 -28.65 -7.42 -5.46
C THR A 75 -29.20 -6.01 -5.24
N ASN A 76 -28.53 -4.98 -5.79
CA ASN A 76 -28.79 -3.57 -5.53
C ASN A 76 -28.84 -3.21 -4.04
N VAL A 77 -28.24 -4.05 -3.19
CA VAL A 77 -28.15 -3.82 -1.74
C VAL A 77 -26.90 -3.00 -1.48
N GLU A 78 -27.09 -1.89 -0.77
CA GLU A 78 -26.00 -1.04 -0.31
C GLU A 78 -25.46 -1.55 1.02
N HIS A 79 -24.15 -1.74 1.10
CA HIS A 79 -23.45 -2.04 2.34
C HIS A 79 -22.54 -0.87 2.71
N VAL A 80 -22.74 -0.31 3.90
CA VAL A 80 -21.88 0.75 4.46
C VAL A 80 -20.87 0.12 5.41
N TYR A 81 -19.59 0.13 5.00
CA TYR A 81 -18.48 -0.46 5.75
C TYR A 81 -17.71 0.58 6.56
N ASN A 82 -17.36 0.24 7.79
CA ASN A 82 -16.44 1.01 8.62
C ASN A 82 -14.99 0.79 8.15
N ALA A 83 -14.26 1.86 7.79
CA ALA A 83 -12.90 1.78 7.26
C ALA A 83 -11.89 1.13 8.21
N LYS A 84 -12.09 1.25 9.52
CA LYS A 84 -11.18 0.70 10.54
C LYS A 84 -11.39 -0.78 10.77
N THR A 85 -12.66 -1.21 10.85
CA THR A 85 -13.00 -2.58 11.22
C THR A 85 -13.34 -3.46 10.03
N MET A 86 -13.56 -2.86 8.86
CA MET A 86 -14.05 -3.49 7.62
C MET A 86 -15.35 -4.27 7.80
N LYS A 87 -16.14 -3.91 8.81
CA LYS A 87 -17.47 -4.47 9.04
C LYS A 87 -18.54 -3.54 8.49
N ASP A 88 -19.62 -4.11 7.98
CA ASP A 88 -20.82 -3.37 7.62
C ASP A 88 -21.69 -3.02 8.84
N GLN A 89 -22.82 -2.37 8.57
CA GLN A 89 -23.86 -2.02 9.56
C GLN A 89 -24.42 -3.24 10.31
N PHE A 90 -24.38 -4.44 9.71
CA PHE A 90 -24.84 -5.70 10.28
C PHE A 90 -23.71 -6.51 10.94
N GLY A 91 -22.48 -5.97 10.97
CA GLY A 91 -21.30 -6.63 11.52
C GLY A 91 -20.66 -7.68 10.59
N ASN A 92 -21.12 -7.79 9.34
CA ASN A 92 -20.59 -8.68 8.33
C ASN A 92 -19.38 -8.07 7.62
N TYR A 93 -18.48 -8.92 7.15
CA TYR A 93 -17.33 -8.51 6.36
C TYR A 93 -17.65 -8.60 4.85
N PRO A 94 -16.98 -7.80 4.00
CA PRO A 94 -17.05 -7.98 2.55
C PRO A 94 -16.68 -9.40 2.14
N VAL A 95 -17.30 -9.92 1.09
CA VAL A 95 -17.09 -11.30 0.60
C VAL A 95 -15.62 -11.61 0.25
N TRP A 96 -14.89 -10.60 -0.22
CA TRP A 96 -13.47 -10.71 -0.55
C TRP A 96 -12.56 -10.72 0.68
N TYR A 97 -13.06 -10.29 1.85
CA TYR A 97 -12.26 -10.16 3.06
C TYR A 97 -12.22 -11.47 3.87
N LYS A 98 -11.04 -12.10 3.91
CA LYS A 98 -10.84 -13.41 4.56
C LYS A 98 -10.33 -13.27 6.00
N ARG A 99 -11.24 -13.05 6.95
CA ARG A 99 -10.95 -12.89 8.41
C ARG A 99 -9.98 -13.93 8.99
N ARG A 100 -10.16 -15.21 8.65
CA ARG A 100 -9.28 -16.29 9.17
C ARG A 100 -7.85 -16.17 8.65
N LEU A 101 -7.67 -15.76 7.39
CA LEU A 101 -6.34 -15.62 6.79
C LEU A 101 -5.58 -14.44 7.41
N GLU A 102 -6.25 -13.30 7.61
CA GLU A 102 -5.64 -12.17 8.30
C GLU A 102 -5.18 -12.51 9.71
N LYS A 103 -6.03 -13.19 10.49
CA LYS A 103 -5.67 -13.66 11.83
C LYS A 103 -4.42 -14.54 11.79
N LYS A 104 -4.36 -15.50 10.86
CA LYS A 104 -3.16 -16.34 10.65
C LYS A 104 -1.91 -15.52 10.31
N LYS A 105 -2.00 -14.52 9.44
CA LYS A 105 -0.87 -13.63 9.08
C LYS A 105 -0.32 -12.89 10.31
N LYS A 106 -1.20 -12.35 11.16
CA LYS A 106 -0.80 -11.65 12.39
C LYS A 106 -0.06 -12.58 13.36
N HIS A 107 -0.54 -13.80 13.55
CA HIS A 107 0.13 -14.79 14.40
C HIS A 107 1.44 -15.30 13.80
N LYS A 108 1.54 -15.46 12.48
CA LYS A 108 2.79 -15.86 11.81
C LYS A 108 3.88 -14.80 11.98
N LYS A 109 3.54 -13.51 11.85
CA LYS A 109 4.49 -12.40 12.03
C LYS A 109 5.12 -12.37 13.43
N GLY A 110 4.37 -12.77 14.47
CA GLY A 110 4.89 -12.88 15.84
C GLY A 110 5.62 -14.20 16.15
N SER A 111 5.33 -15.26 15.38
CA SER A 111 5.88 -16.60 15.63
C SER A 111 7.37 -16.71 15.26
N ASP A 112 7.83 -16.01 14.22
CA ASP A 112 9.23 -16.13 13.77
C ASP A 112 10.22 -15.56 14.81
N ASN A 113 9.83 -14.56 15.57
CA ASN A 113 10.63 -14.02 16.68
C ASN A 113 10.60 -14.94 17.92
N GLY A 114 9.46 -15.59 18.19
CA GLY A 114 9.33 -16.53 19.32
C GLY A 114 9.99 -17.90 19.08
N ALA A 115 10.06 -18.37 17.82
CA ALA A 115 10.67 -19.65 17.46
C ALA A 115 12.20 -19.63 17.62
N LYS A 116 12.86 -18.50 17.34
CA LYS A 116 14.30 -18.32 17.58
C LYS A 116 14.65 -18.35 19.08
N SER A 117 13.79 -17.77 19.91
CA SER A 117 13.91 -17.79 21.38
C SER A 117 13.83 -19.20 21.97
N ARG A 118 12.89 -20.04 21.50
CA ARG A 118 12.74 -21.42 22.02
C ARG A 118 13.88 -22.37 21.64
N ARG A 119 14.52 -22.16 20.48
CA ARG A 119 15.70 -22.95 20.05
C ARG A 119 16.97 -22.62 20.85
N ALA A 120 17.05 -21.45 21.47
CA ALA A 120 18.18 -21.10 22.34
C ALA A 120 18.09 -21.78 23.72
N ARG A 121 16.89 -21.86 24.31
CA ARG A 121 16.70 -22.41 25.66
C ARG A 121 16.94 -23.92 25.75
N LYS A 122 16.76 -24.68 24.66
CA LYS A 122 17.00 -26.14 24.65
C LYS A 122 18.48 -26.55 24.59
N ARG A 123 19.40 -25.61 24.32
CA ARG A 123 20.84 -25.91 24.20
C ARG A 123 21.59 -25.88 25.54
N ASN A 124 20.97 -25.39 26.61
CA ASN A 124 21.64 -25.18 27.91
C ASN A 124 21.15 -26.13 29.02
N LEU A 125 20.39 -27.18 28.69
CA LEU A 125 19.80 -28.10 29.68
C LEU A 125 20.57 -29.42 29.83
N PHE A 126 21.76 -29.56 29.22
CA PHE A 126 22.52 -30.83 29.19
C PHE A 126 24.02 -30.68 29.50
N THR A 127 24.42 -29.65 30.25
CA THR A 127 25.80 -29.49 30.71
C THR A 127 25.84 -29.08 32.19
N ILE A 128 25.52 -30.04 33.05
CA ILE A 128 26.04 -30.10 34.42
C ILE A 128 26.59 -31.53 34.53
N ALA A 129 27.85 -31.70 34.16
CA ALA A 129 28.63 -32.83 34.63
C ALA A 129 29.25 -32.35 35.96
N ASP A 130 28.77 -32.93 37.05
CA ASP A 130 29.27 -32.75 38.42
C ASP A 130 30.69 -33.37 38.57
N PRO A 131 31.49 -32.94 39.58
CA PRO A 131 32.96 -33.05 39.62
C PRO A 131 33.54 -34.47 39.76
#